data_AF-A0A512BTP5-F1
#
_entry.id   AF-A0A512BTP5-F1
#
_cell.length_a   1.000
_cell.length_b   1.000
_cell.length_c   1.000
_cell.angle_alpha   90.00
_cell.angle_beta   90.00
_cell.angle_gamma   90.00
#
_symmetry.space_group_name_H-M   'P 1'
#
loop_
_entity.id
_entity.type
_entity.pdbx_description
1 polymer ?
#
loop_
_entity_poly.entity_id
_entity_poly.type
_entity_poly.pdbx_seq_one_letter_code
_entity_poly.pdbx_strand_id
1 'polypeptide(L)' 'MPDGKWERFGGPVRGLRLPLNAWEALRQEGVTTIGQLRDVADRLETFPGIGPKTAHLIREELARVTAARKPPE' A
#
# COMPACT_ATOMS: atom_id res chain seq x y z
N MET A 1 21.00 -2.72 -13.76
CA MET A 1 20.69 -1.35 -13.29
C MET A 1 19.30 -1.41 -12.64
N PRO A 2 19.07 -0.99 -11.38
CA PRO A 2 17.70 -0.89 -10.89
C PRO A 2 17.15 0.45 -11.40
N ASP A 3 16.40 0.38 -12.48
CA ASP A 3 15.85 1.54 -13.19
C ASP A 3 14.91 2.35 -12.28
N GLY A 4 14.92 3.68 -12.39
CA GLY A 4 14.13 4.63 -11.59
C GLY A 4 12.64 4.66 -11.93
N LYS A 5 11.82 3.85 -11.24
CA LYS A 5 10.39 3.63 -11.59
C LYS A 5 9.37 4.12 -10.56
N TRP A 6 9.83 4.76 -9.48
CA TRP A 6 8.99 5.20 -8.35
C TRP A 6 8.61 6.69 -8.39
N GLU A 7 9.11 7.42 -9.39
CA GLU A 7 9.24 8.90 -9.35
C GLU A 7 7.96 9.72 -9.53
N ARG A 8 6.79 9.11 -9.72
CA ARG A 8 5.50 9.85 -9.73
C ARG A 8 4.43 9.10 -8.92
N PHE A 9 4.59 9.10 -7.60
CA PHE A 9 3.56 8.79 -6.58
C PHE A 9 2.57 7.65 -6.91
N GLY A 10 3.06 6.43 -6.77
CA GLY A 10 2.24 5.24 -6.71
C GLY A 10 3.16 4.06 -6.90
N GLY A 11 3.52 3.37 -5.82
CA GLY A 11 4.40 2.20 -5.88
C GLY A 11 3.82 1.07 -6.74
N PRO A 12 4.15 -0.21 -6.49
CA PRO A 12 3.62 -1.30 -7.32
C PRO A 12 2.07 -1.28 -7.42
N VAL A 13 1.40 -0.64 -6.47
CA VAL A 13 -0.04 -0.38 -6.52
C VAL A 13 -0.35 1.06 -6.94
N ARG A 14 -0.95 1.21 -8.13
CA ARG A 14 -1.44 2.51 -8.62
C ARG A 14 -2.50 3.09 -7.68
N GLY A 15 -2.38 4.39 -7.37
CA GLY A 15 -3.37 5.18 -6.62
C GLY A 15 -3.17 5.25 -5.09
N LEU A 16 -2.30 4.42 -4.53
CA LEU A 16 -1.89 4.47 -3.13
C LEU A 16 -0.78 5.50 -2.91
N ARG A 17 -1.01 6.48 -2.04
CA ARG A 17 -0.05 7.51 -1.66
C ARG A 17 0.60 7.12 -0.34
N LEU A 18 1.48 6.13 -0.42
CA LEU A 18 2.24 5.66 0.73
C LEU A 18 3.64 6.26 0.75
N PRO A 19 4.21 6.48 1.94
CA PRO A 19 5.63 6.82 2.06
C PRO A 19 6.52 5.65 1.60
N LEU A 20 7.74 5.94 1.16
CA LEU A 20 8.64 4.95 0.56
C LEU A 20 8.94 3.76 1.48
N ASN A 21 9.12 4.01 2.78
CA ASN A 21 9.36 2.98 3.78
C ASN A 21 8.19 1.98 3.89
N ALA A 22 6.95 2.46 3.78
CA ALA A 22 5.77 1.59 3.75
C ALA A 22 5.76 0.73 2.47
N TRP A 23 6.15 1.30 1.34
CA TRP A 23 6.29 0.54 0.09
C TRP A 23 7.35 -0.55 0.17
N GLU A 24 8.49 -0.25 0.78
CA GLU A 24 9.56 -1.21 0.96
C GLU A 24 9.14 -2.36 1.87
N ALA A 25 8.50 -2.07 3.00
CA ALA A 25 7.99 -3.09 3.91
C ALA A 25 6.94 -3.99 3.24
N LEU A 26 5.98 -3.41 2.51
CA LEU A 26 5.00 -4.18 1.73
C LEU A 26 5.67 -5.06 0.67
N ARG A 27 6.71 -4.55 0.00
CA ARG A 27 7.45 -5.30 -1.03
C ARG A 27 8.23 -6.47 -0.44
N GLN A 28 8.84 -6.31 0.74
CA GLN A 28 9.55 -7.40 1.43
C GLN A 28 8.58 -8.55 1.77
N GLU A 29 7.34 -8.19 2.11
CA GLU A 29 6.26 -9.15 2.40
C GLU A 29 5.52 -9.64 1.14
N GLY A 30 6.02 -9.30 -0.06
CA GLY A 30 5.45 -9.75 -1.34
C GLY A 30 4.14 -9.06 -1.75
N VAL A 31 3.73 -8.00 -1.06
CA VAL A 31 2.50 -7.26 -1.31
C VAL A 31 2.72 -6.22 -2.39
N THR A 32 2.21 -6.50 -3.58
CA THR A 32 2.41 -5.64 -4.77
C THR A 32 1.10 -5.22 -5.44
N THR A 33 -0.06 -5.68 -4.94
CA THR A 33 -1.38 -5.39 -5.51
C THR A 33 -2.39 -4.92 -4.45
N ILE A 34 -3.46 -4.20 -4.86
CA ILE A 34 -4.56 -3.81 -3.95
C ILE A 34 -5.21 -5.03 -3.29
N GLY A 35 -5.39 -6.12 -4.05
CA GLY A 35 -6.01 -7.35 -3.54
C GLY A 35 -5.21 -7.93 -2.39
N GLN A 36 -3.92 -8.15 -2.60
CA GLN A 36 -3.01 -8.62 -1.55
C GLN A 36 -2.96 -7.66 -0.36
N LEU A 37 -2.93 -6.35 -0.62
CA LEU A 37 -2.94 -5.34 0.45
C LEU A 37 -4.20 -5.43 1.30
N ARG A 38 -5.36 -5.70 0.68
CA ARG A 38 -6.63 -5.91 1.38
C ARG A 38 -6.61 -7.18 2.24
N ASP A 39 -6.04 -8.26 1.72
CA ASP A 39 -5.97 -9.54 2.45
C ASP A 39 -5.02 -9.46 3.66
N VAL A 40 -4.04 -8.55 3.65
CA VAL A 40 -3.11 -8.36 4.77
C VAL A 40 -3.40 -7.13 5.63
N ALA A 41 -4.44 -6.35 5.31
CA ALA A 41 -4.71 -5.05 5.95
C ALA A 41 -4.83 -5.15 7.48
N ASP A 42 -5.40 -6.25 7.98
CA ASP A 42 -5.59 -6.49 9.41
C ASP A 42 -4.27 -6.83 10.13
N ARG A 43 -3.29 -7.40 9.41
CA ARG A 43 -1.99 -7.83 9.96
C ARG A 43 -0.82 -6.92 9.59
N LEU A 44 -1.06 -5.75 9.01
CA LEU A 44 0.00 -4.81 8.63
C LEU A 44 0.93 -4.45 9.80
N GLU A 45 0.41 -4.40 11.03
CA GLU A 45 1.18 -4.09 12.24
C GLU A 45 2.16 -5.20 12.64
N THR A 46 2.01 -6.40 12.08
CA THR A 46 2.95 -7.51 12.28
C THR A 46 4.13 -7.45 11.30
N PHE A 47 4.09 -6.54 10.32
CA PHE A 47 5.12 -6.48 9.29
C PHE A 47 6.34 -5.73 9.83
N PRO A 48 7.56 -6.26 9.65
CA PRO A 48 8.77 -5.57 10.07
C PRO A 48 8.89 -4.22 9.35
N GLY A 49 8.99 -3.14 10.12
CA GLY A 49 9.06 -1.77 9.58
C GLY A 49 7.70 -1.07 9.41
N ILE A 50 6.57 -1.74 9.71
CA ILE A 50 5.25 -1.13 9.74
C ILE A 50 4.76 -1.03 11.18
N GLY A 51 4.80 0.19 11.72
CA GLY A 51 4.17 0.49 13.01
C GLY A 51 2.66 0.77 12.91
N PRO A 52 1.94 0.87 14.04
CA PRO A 52 0.50 1.13 14.08
C PRO A 52 0.07 2.37 13.28
N LYS A 53 0.88 3.44 13.34
CA LYS A 53 0.64 4.68 12.58
C LYS A 53 0.72 4.45 11.07
N THR A 54 1.73 3.71 10.62
CA THR A 54 1.92 3.40 9.20
C THR A 54 0.83 2.44 8.72
N ALA A 55 0.47 1.44 9.52
CA ALA A 55 -0.63 0.53 9.23
C ALA A 55 -1.97 1.28 9.07
N HIS A 56 -2.26 2.23 9.97
CA HIS A 56 -3.45 3.07 9.86
C HIS A 56 -3.48 3.86 8.56
N LEU A 57 -2.39 4.56 8.23
CA LEU A 57 -2.27 5.31 6.98
C LEU A 57 -2.49 4.41 5.76
N ILE A 58 -1.90 3.21 5.74
CA ILE A 58 -2.11 2.26 4.64
C ILE A 58 -3.59 1.87 4.50
N ARG A 59 -4.29 1.64 5.62
CA ARG A 59 -5.73 1.30 5.62
C ARG A 59 -6.58 2.46 5.12
N GLU A 60 -6.28 3.71 5.51
CA GLU A 60 -6.98 4.90 5.01
C GLU A 60 -6.80 5.09 3.51
N GLU A 61 -5.57 4.92 3.03
CA GLU A 61 -5.23 5.00 1.61
C GLU A 61 -5.91 3.89 0.80
N LEU A 62 -5.95 2.68 1.34
CA LEU A 62 -6.68 1.55 0.77
C LEU A 62 -8.18 1.82 0.71
N ALA A 63 -8.77 2.35 1.79
CA ALA A 63 -10.17 2.73 1.85
C ALA A 63 -10.51 3.80 0.79
N ARG A 64 -9.66 4.82 0.61
CA ARG A 64 -9.87 5.85 -0.42
C ARG A 64 -9.85 5.25 -1.82
N VAL A 65 -8.88 4.40 -2.15
CA VAL A 65 -8.75 3.83 -3.50
C VAL A 65 -9.87 2.84 -3.79
N THR A 66 -10.32 2.09 -2.79
CA THR A 66 -11.46 1.16 -2.94
C THR A 66 -12.80 1.90 -3.06
N ALA A 67 -13.00 2.98 -2.29
CA ALA A 67 -14.18 3.84 -2.42
C ALA A 67 -14.23 4.55 -3.78
N ALA A 68 -13.10 5.03 -4.29
CA ALA A 68 -13.00 5.66 -5.61
C ALA A 68 -13.23 4.68 -6.78
N ARG A 69 -13.16 3.36 -6.53
CA ARG A 69 -13.41 2.31 -7.53
C ARG A 69 -14.84 1.77 -7.53
N LYS A 70 -15.72 2.26 -6.65
CA LYS A 70 -17.15 1.90 -6.72
C LYS A 70 -17.73 2.53 -8.00
N PRO A 71 -18.24 1.75 -8.97
CA PRO A 71 -19.04 2.33 -10.05
C PRO A 71 -20.28 2.96 -9.40
N PRO A 72 -20.78 4.11 -9.90
CA PRO A 72 -22.15 4.51 -9.57
C PRO A 72 -23.10 3.38 -10.00
N GLU A 73 -24.05 3.07 -9.12
CA GLU A 73 -25.06 2.02 -9.27
C GLU A 73 -25.97 2.27 -10.48
#